data_AF-A0A1N6UJK6-F1
#
_entry.id   AF-A0A1N6UJK6-F1
#
_cell.length_a   1.000
_cell.length_b   1.000
_cell.length_c   1.000
_cell.angle_alpha   90.00
_cell.angle_beta   90.00
_cell.angle_gamma   90.00
#
_symmetry.space_group_name_H-M   'P 1'
#
loop_
_entity.id
_entity.type
_entity.pdbx_description
1 polymer ?
#
loop_
_entity_poly.entity_id
_entity_poly.type
_entity_poly.pdbx_seq_one_letter_code
_entity_poly.pdbx_strand_id
1 'polypeptide(L)'
;MTHALTRLFTLAQQHIALLKEGEGAPGMQSVSLVSPEPSRAVIAALYRHWEEHYPEAGAAYWQLRTWGMLTWQPVYLALIGVHGAQLAAPLGALEQHASQGWLSGYRLTGSPRLEGAETAALIAAAANELSTLCDGLAALWPEAPRERMRGELLADTVCVALEFVAPTLPGRPDWRELAAPWLTALGLAPPNKLALSKEGHYVRRRCCLHYRRSDGALCGNCPKSHNSAPPVPKIRLLPRSDRRQATS
;
A
#
# COMPACT_ATOMS: atom_id res chain seq x y z
N MET A 1 -5.42 -27.07 3.65
CA MET A 1 -5.30 -25.71 4.21
C MET A 1 -5.01 -25.84 5.70
N THR A 2 -3.96 -25.22 6.22
CA THR A 2 -3.59 -25.34 7.65
C THR A 2 -4.55 -24.55 8.54
N HIS A 3 -4.66 -24.93 9.83
CA HIS A 3 -5.51 -24.21 10.78
C HIS A 3 -5.13 -22.73 10.92
N ALA A 4 -3.83 -22.40 10.85
CA ALA A 4 -3.38 -21.02 10.94
C ALA A 4 -3.74 -20.19 9.69
N LEU A 5 -3.75 -20.76 8.48
CA LEU A 5 -4.27 -20.05 7.29
C LEU A 5 -5.77 -19.75 7.42
N THR A 6 -6.57 -20.70 7.91
CA THR A 6 -7.99 -20.46 8.18
C THR A 6 -8.18 -19.31 9.19
N ARG A 7 -7.33 -19.27 10.23
CA ARG A 7 -7.34 -18.19 11.22
C ARG A 7 -6.94 -16.85 10.61
N LEU A 8 -5.91 -16.81 9.74
CA LEU A 8 -5.55 -15.61 8.99
C LEU A 8 -6.74 -15.09 8.18
N PHE A 9 -7.42 -15.95 7.43
CA PHE A 9 -8.51 -15.53 6.54
C PHE A 9 -9.69 -14.96 7.35
N THR A 10 -10.02 -15.63 8.46
CA THR A 10 -11.06 -15.17 9.39
C THR A 10 -10.73 -13.80 9.96
N LEU A 11 -9.51 -13.61 10.47
CA LEU A 11 -9.07 -12.33 11.03
C LEU A 11 -9.01 -11.23 9.96
N ALA A 12 -8.45 -11.54 8.78
CA ALA A 12 -8.34 -10.58 7.68
C ALA A 12 -9.70 -10.01 7.28
N GLN A 13 -10.71 -10.87 7.13
CA GLN A 13 -12.07 -10.45 6.78
C GLN A 13 -12.76 -9.69 7.92
N GLN A 14 -12.48 -10.04 9.18
CA GLN A 14 -13.00 -9.31 10.35
C GLN A 14 -12.42 -7.89 10.45
N HIS A 15 -11.14 -7.70 10.11
CA HIS A 15 -10.50 -6.39 10.14
C HIS A 15 -10.91 -5.52 8.95
N ILE A 16 -10.92 -6.09 7.75
CA ILE A 16 -11.17 -5.35 6.50
C ILE A 16 -12.07 -6.18 5.60
N ALA A 17 -13.28 -5.69 5.33
CA ALA A 17 -14.24 -6.37 4.46
C ALA A 17 -13.69 -6.66 3.04
N LEU A 18 -12.75 -5.84 2.56
CA LEU A 18 -12.07 -6.02 1.27
C LEU A 18 -10.98 -7.12 1.29
N LEU A 19 -10.58 -7.61 2.46
CA LEU A 19 -9.68 -8.76 2.63
C LEU A 19 -10.47 -10.05 2.76
N LYS A 20 -11.19 -10.40 1.68
CA LYS A 20 -11.93 -11.65 1.59
C LYS A 20 -11.15 -12.66 0.76
N GLU A 21 -10.88 -13.83 1.33
CA GLU A 21 -10.35 -14.95 0.56
C GLU A 21 -11.46 -15.57 -0.29
N GLY A 22 -11.10 -16.02 -1.50
CA GLY A 22 -11.98 -16.76 -2.40
C GLY A 22 -11.74 -16.39 -3.85
N GLU A 23 -12.43 -17.06 -4.76
CA GLU A 23 -12.37 -16.73 -6.19
C GLU A 23 -12.93 -15.32 -6.42
N GLY A 24 -12.19 -14.49 -7.18
CA GLY A 24 -12.67 -13.17 -7.58
C GLY A 24 -14.03 -13.27 -8.26
N ALA A 25 -14.80 -12.17 -8.26
CA ALA A 25 -16.06 -12.15 -8.98
C ALA A 25 -15.83 -12.49 -10.48
N PRO A 26 -16.79 -13.15 -11.16
CA PRO A 26 -16.66 -13.47 -12.57
C PRO A 26 -16.27 -12.23 -13.39
N GLY A 27 -15.21 -12.35 -14.19
CA GLY A 27 -14.67 -11.25 -15.01
C GLY A 27 -13.60 -10.38 -14.33
N MET A 28 -13.28 -10.62 -13.05
CA MET A 28 -12.09 -10.02 -12.43
C MET A 28 -10.81 -10.65 -13.01
N GLN A 29 -9.79 -9.81 -13.21
CA GLN A 29 -8.48 -10.27 -13.62
C GLN A 29 -7.56 -10.36 -12.40
N SER A 30 -6.54 -11.21 -12.45
CA SER A 30 -5.67 -11.44 -11.29
C SER A 30 -4.27 -10.86 -11.48
N VAL A 31 -3.69 -10.36 -10.39
CA VAL A 31 -2.27 -10.02 -10.28
C VAL A 31 -1.60 -11.07 -9.40
N SER A 32 -0.55 -11.72 -9.90
CA SER A 32 0.27 -12.68 -9.16
C SER A 32 1.69 -12.75 -9.73
N LEU A 33 2.69 -12.86 -8.84
CA LEU A 33 4.07 -13.11 -9.28
C LEU A 33 4.24 -14.46 -9.98
N VAL A 34 3.36 -15.43 -9.70
CA VAL A 34 3.37 -16.77 -10.31
C VAL A 34 2.87 -16.73 -11.76
N SER A 35 2.16 -15.67 -12.16
CA SER A 35 1.69 -15.47 -13.55
C SER A 35 2.11 -14.09 -14.07
N PRO A 36 3.41 -13.91 -14.41
CA PRO A 36 4.00 -12.61 -14.77
C PRO A 36 3.30 -11.90 -15.93
N GLU A 37 3.15 -12.56 -17.09
CA GLU A 37 2.66 -11.91 -18.31
C GLU A 37 1.22 -11.42 -18.20
N PRO A 38 0.25 -12.23 -17.72
CA PRO A 38 -1.09 -11.72 -17.40
C PRO A 38 -1.05 -10.55 -16.40
N SER A 39 -0.19 -10.66 -15.38
CA SER A 39 -0.07 -9.62 -14.35
C SER A 39 0.44 -8.29 -14.91
N ARG A 40 1.36 -8.30 -15.87
CA ARG A 40 1.82 -7.06 -16.55
C ARG A 40 0.65 -6.32 -17.19
N ALA A 41 -0.21 -7.04 -17.91
CA ALA A 41 -1.38 -6.47 -18.56
C ALA A 41 -2.38 -5.89 -17.54
N VAL A 42 -2.61 -6.60 -16.44
CA VAL A 42 -3.52 -6.15 -15.37
C VAL A 42 -2.97 -4.92 -14.63
N ILE A 43 -1.67 -4.89 -14.32
CA ILE A 43 -1.03 -3.73 -13.69
C ILE A 43 -1.11 -2.51 -14.62
N ALA A 44 -0.85 -2.69 -15.91
CA ALA A 44 -1.01 -1.62 -16.90
C ALA A 44 -2.47 -1.13 -16.99
N ALA A 45 -3.45 -2.02 -16.90
CA ALA A 45 -4.87 -1.65 -16.87
C ALA A 45 -5.25 -0.88 -15.60
N LEU A 46 -4.70 -1.26 -14.43
CA LEU A 46 -4.87 -0.51 -13.19
C LEU A 46 -4.31 0.92 -13.31
N TYR A 47 -3.12 1.08 -13.89
CA TYR A 47 -2.53 2.39 -14.13
C TYR A 47 -3.38 3.25 -15.07
N ARG A 48 -3.77 2.69 -16.23
CA ARG A 48 -4.61 3.38 -17.22
C ARG A 48 -5.96 3.80 -16.65
N HIS A 49 -6.57 2.98 -15.81
CA HIS A 49 -7.82 3.36 -15.14
C HIS A 49 -7.67 4.70 -14.39
N TRP A 50 -6.59 4.88 -13.62
CA TRP A 50 -6.36 6.13 -12.87
C TRP A 50 -6.01 7.31 -13.77
N GLU A 51 -5.30 7.06 -14.87
CA GLU A 51 -5.00 8.06 -15.90
C GLU A 51 -6.27 8.57 -16.59
N GLU A 52 -7.13 7.67 -17.03
CA GLU A 52 -8.36 7.99 -17.76
C GLU A 52 -9.40 8.69 -16.88
N HIS A 53 -9.54 8.26 -15.62
CA HIS A 53 -10.56 8.81 -14.72
C HIS A 53 -10.12 10.09 -14.00
N TYR A 54 -8.81 10.31 -13.83
CA TYR A 54 -8.27 11.47 -13.13
C TYR A 54 -7.05 12.07 -13.84
N PRO A 55 -7.19 12.49 -15.11
CA PRO A 55 -6.08 13.03 -15.89
C PRO A 55 -5.47 14.30 -15.25
N GLU A 56 -6.28 15.08 -14.52
CA GLU A 56 -5.86 16.29 -13.82
C GLU A 56 -4.90 16.03 -12.66
N ALA A 57 -4.93 14.82 -12.08
CA ALA A 57 -4.09 14.46 -10.95
C ALA A 57 -2.63 14.17 -11.35
N GLY A 58 -2.41 13.80 -12.61
CA GLY A 58 -1.11 13.61 -13.25
C GLY A 58 -0.39 12.31 -12.89
N ALA A 59 0.61 11.94 -13.70
CA ALA A 59 1.34 10.68 -13.63
C ALA A 59 1.84 10.29 -12.22
N ALA A 60 2.34 11.25 -11.44
CA ALA A 60 2.77 10.97 -10.08
C ALA A 60 1.63 10.42 -9.20
N TYR A 61 0.40 10.92 -9.33
CA TYR A 61 -0.74 10.38 -8.59
C TYR A 61 -1.09 8.96 -9.09
N TRP A 62 -1.16 8.75 -10.41
CA TRP A 62 -1.50 7.44 -10.99
C TRP A 62 -0.49 6.37 -10.55
N GLN A 63 0.80 6.71 -10.53
CA GLN A 63 1.86 5.82 -10.07
C GLN A 63 1.70 5.45 -8.58
N LEU A 64 1.57 6.46 -7.71
CA LEU A 64 1.43 6.23 -6.27
C LEU A 64 0.16 5.46 -5.93
N ARG A 65 -0.94 5.74 -6.64
CA ARG A 65 -2.22 5.08 -6.43
C ARG A 65 -2.18 3.62 -6.88
N THR A 66 -1.62 3.33 -8.06
CA THR A 66 -1.45 1.96 -8.57
C THR A 66 -0.55 1.16 -7.65
N TRP A 67 0.61 1.71 -7.25
CA TRP A 67 1.51 1.05 -6.30
C TRP A 67 0.84 0.75 -4.96
N GLY A 68 0.09 1.71 -4.42
CA GLY A 68 -0.67 1.52 -3.19
C GLY A 68 -1.73 0.43 -3.31
N MET A 69 -2.38 0.29 -4.47
CA MET A 69 -3.34 -0.80 -4.72
C MET A 69 -2.68 -2.17 -4.78
N LEU A 70 -1.49 -2.27 -5.36
CA LEU A 70 -0.75 -3.52 -5.40
C LEU A 70 -0.27 -3.96 -4.01
N THR A 71 0.12 -3.00 -3.16
CA THR A 71 0.87 -3.32 -1.93
C THR A 71 0.04 -3.33 -0.65
N TRP A 72 -1.12 -2.67 -0.58
CA TRP A 72 -1.88 -2.58 0.68
C TRP A 72 -2.26 -3.97 1.21
N GLN A 73 -2.86 -4.82 0.38
CA GLN A 73 -3.38 -6.12 0.78
C GLN A 73 -2.28 -7.08 1.26
N PRO A 74 -1.15 -7.27 0.55
CA PRO A 74 -0.01 -8.03 1.06
C PRO A 74 0.48 -7.57 2.43
N VAL A 75 0.55 -6.25 2.66
CA VAL A 75 1.00 -5.69 3.95
C VAL A 75 0.04 -6.06 5.07
N TYR A 76 -1.27 -5.89 4.89
CA TYR A 76 -2.24 -6.30 5.92
C TYR A 76 -2.20 -7.80 6.19
N LEU A 77 -2.10 -8.64 5.15
CA LEU A 77 -1.99 -10.09 5.32
C LEU A 77 -0.73 -10.49 6.08
N ALA A 78 0.40 -9.82 5.85
CA ALA A 78 1.63 -10.04 6.59
C ALA A 78 1.47 -9.71 8.09
N LEU A 79 0.92 -8.53 8.40
CA LEU A 79 0.77 -8.05 9.77
C LEU A 79 -0.23 -8.89 10.57
N ILE A 80 -1.39 -9.20 9.96
CA ILE A 80 -2.41 -10.05 10.57
C ILE A 80 -1.90 -11.49 10.69
N GLY A 81 -1.14 -11.98 9.70
CA GLY A 81 -0.49 -13.27 9.75
C GLY A 81 0.40 -13.43 10.97
N VAL A 82 1.34 -12.49 11.16
CA VAL A 82 2.30 -12.55 12.26
C VAL A 82 1.61 -12.36 13.61
N HIS A 83 0.88 -11.25 13.78
CA HIS A 83 0.39 -10.85 15.10
C HIS A 83 -0.96 -11.47 15.47
N GLY A 84 -1.77 -11.79 14.47
CA GLY A 84 -3.10 -12.36 14.66
C GLY A 84 -3.14 -13.88 14.52
N ALA A 85 -2.46 -14.44 13.52
CA ALA A 85 -2.52 -15.87 13.19
C ALA A 85 -1.27 -16.67 13.57
N GLN A 86 -0.20 -16.01 14.04
CA GLN A 86 1.09 -16.61 14.41
C GLN A 86 1.74 -17.39 13.25
N LEU A 87 1.73 -16.80 12.05
CA LEU A 87 2.36 -17.36 10.85
C LEU A 87 3.00 -16.27 9.99
N ALA A 88 3.95 -16.66 9.13
CA ALA A 88 4.43 -15.82 8.04
C ALA A 88 3.67 -16.18 6.74
N ALA A 89 2.85 -15.24 6.24
CA ALA A 89 1.99 -15.50 5.09
C ALA A 89 2.83 -15.74 3.81
N PRO A 90 2.48 -16.73 2.97
CA PRO A 90 3.25 -17.07 1.77
C PRO A 90 2.92 -16.11 0.62
N LEU A 91 3.35 -14.85 0.74
CA LEU A 91 2.98 -13.78 -0.19
C LEU A 91 3.54 -13.98 -1.61
N GLY A 92 4.63 -14.73 -1.78
CA GLY A 92 5.10 -15.11 -3.12
C GLY A 92 4.10 -15.92 -3.94
N ALA A 93 3.11 -16.55 -3.28
CA ALA A 93 1.99 -17.27 -3.89
C ALA A 93 0.66 -16.52 -3.75
N LEU A 94 0.71 -15.20 -3.54
CA LEU A 94 -0.46 -14.34 -3.50
C LEU A 94 -0.98 -14.09 -4.91
N GLU A 95 -2.30 -14.19 -5.02
CA GLU A 95 -3.06 -13.73 -6.17
C GLU A 95 -4.08 -12.69 -5.67
N GLN A 96 -4.16 -11.55 -6.35
CA GLN A 96 -5.04 -10.44 -5.99
C GLN A 96 -6.01 -10.17 -7.14
N HIS A 97 -7.30 -9.94 -6.83
CA HIS A 97 -8.29 -9.71 -7.88
C HIS A 97 -8.47 -8.22 -8.17
N ALA A 98 -8.27 -7.85 -9.43
CA ALA A 98 -8.37 -6.50 -9.96
C ALA A 98 -9.71 -6.26 -10.66
N SER A 99 -10.31 -5.10 -10.40
CA SER A 99 -11.46 -4.58 -11.12
C SER A 99 -11.55 -3.07 -11.00
N GLN A 100 -11.74 -2.37 -12.12
CA GLN A 100 -12.01 -0.93 -12.16
C GLN A 100 -11.05 -0.08 -11.31
N GLY A 101 -9.73 -0.31 -11.43
CA GLY A 101 -8.72 0.41 -10.67
C GLY A 101 -8.52 -0.05 -9.22
N TRP A 102 -9.35 -0.98 -8.74
CA TRP A 102 -9.27 -1.53 -7.40
C TRP A 102 -8.69 -2.94 -7.39
N LEU A 103 -8.02 -3.26 -6.28
CA LEU A 103 -7.63 -4.62 -5.93
C LEU A 103 -8.36 -4.99 -4.64
N SER A 104 -9.13 -6.07 -4.69
CA SER A 104 -9.92 -6.55 -3.55
C SER A 104 -10.11 -8.05 -3.63
N GLY A 105 -10.12 -8.70 -2.48
CA GLY A 105 -10.10 -10.16 -2.41
C GLY A 105 -8.79 -10.77 -2.91
N TYR A 106 -8.50 -11.99 -2.48
CA TYR A 106 -7.25 -12.66 -2.79
C TYR A 106 -7.37 -14.17 -2.73
N ARG A 107 -6.34 -14.85 -3.25
CA ARG A 107 -6.08 -16.27 -3.04
C ARG A 107 -4.63 -16.46 -2.59
N LEU A 108 -4.42 -17.31 -1.59
CA LEU A 108 -3.10 -17.73 -1.14
C LEU A 108 -2.96 -19.23 -1.38
N THR A 109 -2.19 -19.60 -2.40
CA THR A 109 -2.04 -21.01 -2.83
C THR A 109 -0.82 -21.71 -2.23
N GLY A 110 0.08 -20.95 -1.61
CA GLY A 110 1.26 -21.48 -0.92
C GLY A 110 0.98 -21.92 0.52
N SER A 111 1.93 -22.66 1.10
CA SER A 111 1.96 -22.96 2.53
C SER A 111 2.85 -21.96 3.27
N PRO A 112 2.51 -21.53 4.49
CA PRO A 112 3.41 -20.73 5.32
C PRO A 112 4.73 -21.46 5.51
N ARG A 113 5.86 -20.77 5.35
CA ARG A 113 7.18 -21.35 5.63
C ARG A 113 7.45 -21.48 7.13
N LEU A 114 6.80 -20.62 7.93
CA LEU A 114 6.92 -20.57 9.38
C LEU A 114 5.54 -20.35 10.02
N GLU A 115 5.24 -21.15 11.03
CA GLU A 115 4.00 -21.16 11.81
C GLU A 115 4.36 -21.47 13.27
N GLY A 116 3.74 -20.76 14.23
CA GLY A 116 3.95 -20.95 15.67
C GLY A 116 5.35 -20.62 16.18
N ALA A 117 6.19 -19.97 15.36
CA ALA A 117 7.53 -19.54 15.75
C ALA A 117 7.50 -18.23 16.57
N GLU A 118 8.63 -17.90 17.19
CA GLU A 118 8.82 -16.61 17.87
C GLU A 118 8.47 -15.42 16.96
N THR A 119 7.83 -14.41 17.54
CA THR A 119 7.31 -13.26 16.77
C THR A 119 8.39 -12.58 15.94
N ALA A 120 9.61 -12.45 16.48
CA ALA A 120 10.74 -11.87 15.74
C ALA A 120 11.11 -12.68 14.46
N ALA A 121 11.06 -14.01 14.53
CA ALA A 121 11.32 -14.88 13.38
C ALA A 121 10.19 -14.78 12.34
N LEU A 122 8.94 -14.69 12.79
CA LEU A 122 7.78 -14.49 11.92
C LEU A 122 7.85 -13.12 11.21
N ILE A 123 8.24 -12.05 11.91
CA ILE A 123 8.47 -10.72 11.32
C ILE A 123 9.56 -10.78 10.25
N ALA A 124 10.71 -11.39 10.55
CA ALA A 124 11.82 -11.49 9.58
C ALA A 124 11.39 -12.23 8.30
N ALA A 125 10.67 -13.34 8.44
CA ALA A 125 10.20 -14.12 7.29
C ALA A 125 9.12 -13.39 6.49
N ALA A 126 8.15 -12.75 7.16
CA ALA A 126 7.10 -11.99 6.49
C ALA A 126 7.65 -10.72 5.83
N ALA A 127 8.66 -10.07 6.41
CA ALA A 127 9.37 -8.97 5.79
C ALA A 127 10.09 -9.41 4.51
N ASN A 128 10.74 -10.58 4.52
CA ASN A 128 11.35 -11.15 3.33
C ASN A 128 10.34 -11.46 2.21
N GLU A 129 9.17 -12.04 2.56
CA GLU A 129 8.06 -12.27 1.63
C GLU A 129 7.54 -10.94 1.04
N LEU A 130 7.40 -9.88 1.85
CA LEU A 130 6.99 -8.55 1.38
C LEU A 130 8.03 -7.91 0.45
N SER A 131 9.32 -7.95 0.81
CA SER A 131 10.39 -7.40 -0.03
C SER A 131 10.44 -8.11 -1.37
N THR A 132 10.40 -9.45 -1.37
CA THR A 132 10.35 -10.26 -2.59
C THR A 132 9.14 -9.91 -3.44
N LEU A 133 7.96 -9.76 -2.82
CA LEU A 133 6.74 -9.37 -3.52
C LEU A 133 6.87 -7.98 -4.15
N CYS A 134 7.38 -7.00 -3.41
CA CYS A 134 7.56 -5.63 -3.91
C CYS A 134 8.58 -5.58 -5.06
N ASP A 135 9.69 -6.30 -4.97
CA ASP A 135 10.69 -6.34 -6.03
C ASP A 135 10.14 -7.02 -7.29
N GLY A 136 9.41 -8.13 -7.12
CA GLY A 136 8.72 -8.79 -8.22
C GLY A 136 7.72 -7.86 -8.92
N LEU A 137 6.86 -7.17 -8.16
CA LEU A 137 5.90 -6.22 -8.73
C LEU A 137 6.58 -5.06 -9.46
N ALA A 138 7.68 -4.53 -8.91
CA ALA A 138 8.44 -3.47 -9.55
C ALA A 138 9.10 -3.94 -10.86
N ALA A 139 9.56 -5.19 -10.93
CA ALA A 139 10.10 -5.78 -12.16
C ALA A 139 9.01 -6.06 -13.22
N LEU A 140 7.77 -6.30 -12.80
CA LEU A 140 6.63 -6.46 -13.69
C LEU A 140 6.12 -5.13 -14.27
N TRP A 141 6.35 -4.02 -13.58
CA TRP A 141 5.73 -2.74 -13.91
C TRP A 141 6.76 -1.62 -14.18
N PRO A 142 7.03 -1.29 -15.46
CA PRO A 142 8.03 -0.29 -15.84
C PRO A 142 7.80 1.11 -15.27
N GLU A 143 6.55 1.51 -15.05
CA GLU A 143 6.18 2.83 -14.51
C GLU A 143 6.14 2.85 -12.98
N ALA A 144 6.56 1.77 -12.30
CA ALA A 144 6.58 1.71 -10.85
C ALA A 144 7.37 2.89 -10.24
N PRO A 145 6.96 3.40 -9.06
CA PRO A 145 7.73 4.43 -8.37
C PRO A 145 9.18 3.98 -8.15
N ARG A 146 10.12 4.92 -8.12
CA ARG A 146 11.53 4.62 -7.83
C ARG A 146 11.68 3.91 -6.48
N GLU A 147 12.70 3.08 -6.35
CA GLU A 147 12.97 2.24 -5.17
C GLU A 147 12.80 2.98 -3.84
N ARG A 148 13.48 4.12 -3.68
CA ARG A 148 13.34 4.96 -2.47
C ARG A 148 11.89 5.34 -2.18
N MET A 149 11.12 5.72 -3.19
CA MET A 149 9.70 6.05 -3.03
C MET A 149 8.89 4.83 -2.61
N ARG A 150 9.15 3.65 -3.21
CA ARG A 150 8.46 2.41 -2.84
C ARG A 150 8.73 2.04 -1.38
N GLY A 151 9.97 2.18 -0.92
CA GLY A 151 10.34 1.98 0.49
C GLY A 151 9.64 2.98 1.43
N GLU A 152 9.59 4.26 1.06
CA GLU A 152 8.87 5.27 1.84
C GLU A 152 7.35 4.98 1.91
N LEU A 153 6.73 4.53 0.80
CA LEU A 153 5.32 4.13 0.76
C LEU A 153 5.05 2.84 1.53
N LEU A 154 5.96 1.88 1.49
CA LEU A 154 5.85 0.63 2.24
C LEU A 154 5.90 0.92 3.75
N ALA A 155 6.84 1.77 4.19
CA ALA A 155 6.92 2.22 5.58
C ALA A 155 5.62 2.90 6.03
N ASP A 156 5.07 3.80 5.20
CA ASP A 156 3.79 4.46 5.49
C ASP A 156 2.63 3.45 5.58
N THR A 157 2.59 2.46 4.68
CA THR A 157 1.54 1.44 4.65
C THR A 157 1.62 0.54 5.87
N VAL A 158 2.82 0.13 6.29
CA VAL A 158 3.05 -0.66 7.51
C VAL A 158 2.57 0.11 8.75
N CYS A 159 2.94 1.39 8.89
CA CYS A 159 2.54 2.18 10.06
C CYS A 159 1.02 2.40 10.11
N VAL A 160 0.40 2.75 8.98
CA VAL A 160 -1.07 2.91 8.89
C VAL A 160 -1.79 1.59 9.21
N ALA A 161 -1.29 0.47 8.66
CA ALA A 161 -1.91 -0.83 8.87
C ALA A 161 -1.75 -1.31 10.32
N LEU A 162 -0.59 -1.09 10.94
CA LEU A 162 -0.38 -1.39 12.36
C LEU A 162 -1.24 -0.53 13.27
N GLU A 163 -1.34 0.77 13.01
CA GLU A 163 -2.25 1.66 13.77
C GLU A 163 -3.70 1.16 13.71
N PHE A 164 -4.13 0.64 12.55
CA PHE A 164 -5.46 0.08 12.36
C PHE A 164 -5.65 -1.29 13.03
N VAL A 165 -4.66 -2.19 12.91
CA VAL A 165 -4.77 -3.58 13.37
C VAL A 165 -4.49 -3.72 14.87
N ALA A 166 -3.53 -2.98 15.44
CA ALA A 166 -3.10 -3.17 16.82
C ALA A 166 -4.22 -3.12 17.88
N PRO A 167 -5.22 -2.22 17.79
CA PRO A 167 -6.33 -2.17 18.76
C PRO A 167 -7.22 -3.41 18.79
N THR A 168 -7.12 -4.26 17.78
CA THR A 168 -7.92 -5.48 17.60
C THR A 168 -7.16 -6.75 17.96
N LEU A 169 -5.84 -6.66 18.18
CA LEU A 169 -5.02 -7.78 18.60
C LEU A 169 -5.19 -8.07 20.09
N PRO A 170 -4.94 -9.32 20.54
CA PRO A 170 -4.87 -9.64 21.97
C PRO A 170 -3.89 -8.73 22.71
N GLY A 171 -4.29 -8.23 23.88
CA GLY A 171 -3.49 -7.30 24.68
C GLY A 171 -3.47 -5.85 24.16
N ARG A 172 -4.00 -5.58 22.96
CA ARG A 172 -4.08 -4.23 22.35
C ARG A 172 -2.74 -3.48 22.43
N PRO A 173 -1.66 -4.07 21.90
CA PRO A 173 -0.33 -3.48 21.99
C PRO A 173 -0.28 -2.10 21.35
N ASP A 174 0.68 -1.29 21.78
CA ASP A 174 0.96 -0.05 21.09
C ASP A 174 1.49 -0.35 19.68
N TRP A 175 0.81 0.16 18.65
CA TRP A 175 1.22 -0.06 17.26
C TRP A 175 2.64 0.45 16.99
N ARG A 176 3.12 1.43 17.76
CA ARG A 176 4.47 2.00 17.66
C ARG A 176 5.54 0.99 18.07
N GLU A 177 5.25 0.17 19.08
CA GLU A 177 6.13 -0.92 19.52
C GLU A 177 6.19 -2.03 18.45
N LEU A 178 5.05 -2.29 17.78
CA LEU A 178 5.01 -3.23 16.67
C LEU A 178 5.73 -2.70 15.42
N ALA A 179 5.72 -1.40 15.17
CA ALA A 179 6.27 -0.82 13.93
C ALA A 179 7.80 -0.92 13.85
N ALA A 180 8.52 -0.70 14.95
CA ALA A 180 9.98 -0.68 14.97
C ALA A 180 10.65 -1.97 14.44
N PRO A 181 10.29 -3.19 14.89
CA PRO A 181 10.88 -4.42 14.36
C PRO A 181 10.53 -4.66 12.89
N TRP A 182 9.33 -4.28 12.44
CA TRP A 182 8.94 -4.39 11.03
C TRP A 182 9.76 -3.49 10.12
N LEU A 183 9.94 -2.22 10.48
CA LEU A 183 10.73 -1.27 9.69
C LEU A 183 12.19 -1.71 9.62
N THR A 184 12.74 -2.19 10.73
CA THR A 184 14.09 -2.77 10.78
C THR A 184 14.21 -3.99 9.86
N ALA A 185 13.29 -4.95 9.96
CA ALA A 185 13.33 -6.18 9.15
C ALA A 185 13.16 -5.91 7.64
N LEU A 186 12.44 -4.86 7.26
CA LEU A 186 12.29 -4.42 5.87
C LEU A 186 13.47 -3.57 5.37
N GLY A 187 14.49 -3.30 6.20
CA GLY A 187 15.59 -2.42 5.86
C GLY A 187 15.17 -0.96 5.64
N LEU A 188 14.01 -0.56 6.17
CA LEU A 188 13.46 0.78 6.00
C LEU A 188 13.95 1.66 7.14
N ALA A 189 14.39 2.87 6.79
CA ALA A 189 14.92 3.81 7.78
C ALA A 189 13.94 3.95 8.95
N PRO A 190 14.35 3.54 10.17
CA PRO A 190 13.52 3.70 11.33
C PRO A 190 13.24 5.20 11.47
N PRO A 191 11.99 5.60 11.69
CA PRO A 191 11.68 7.00 11.87
C PRO A 191 12.41 7.47 13.11
N ASN A 192 13.29 8.46 12.96
CA ASN A 192 13.95 9.07 14.10
C ASN A 192 12.94 9.61 15.14
N LYS A 193 11.68 9.87 14.72
CA LYS A 193 10.41 9.75 15.48
C LYS A 193 9.26 9.50 14.49
N LEU A 194 8.31 8.61 14.81
CA LEU A 194 7.05 8.52 14.05
C LEU A 194 6.32 9.86 14.20
N ALA A 195 5.96 10.49 13.08
CA ALA A 195 5.19 11.72 13.11
C ALA A 195 3.74 11.40 13.48
N LEU A 196 3.20 12.15 14.45
CA LEU A 196 1.82 11.97 14.92
C LEU A 196 1.03 13.28 14.75
N SER A 197 -0.27 13.16 14.49
CA SER A 197 -1.20 14.30 14.52
C SER A 197 -1.42 14.74 15.96
N LYS A 198 -2.17 15.84 16.15
CA LYS A 198 -2.56 16.31 17.49
C LYS A 198 -3.39 15.27 18.24
N GLU A 199 -4.16 14.49 17.51
CA GLU A 199 -5.02 13.41 18.00
C GLU A 199 -4.24 12.10 18.20
N GLY A 200 -2.92 12.09 17.94
CA GLY A 200 -2.06 10.93 18.13
C GLY A 200 -2.03 9.96 16.95
N HIS A 201 -2.64 10.30 15.82
CA HIS A 201 -2.68 9.44 14.64
C HIS A 201 -1.38 9.47 13.83
N TYR A 202 -0.99 8.37 13.19
CA TYR A 202 0.20 8.37 12.34
C TYR A 202 0.05 9.37 11.19
N VAL A 203 1.05 10.23 11.00
CA VAL A 203 1.18 11.13 9.85
C VAL A 203 2.16 10.51 8.86
N ARG A 204 1.67 10.26 7.65
CA ARG A 204 2.49 9.66 6.59
C ARG A 204 3.67 10.54 6.22
N ARG A 205 4.78 9.91 5.86
CA ARG A 205 5.97 10.58 5.30
C ARG A 205 5.69 11.11 3.90
N ARG A 206 4.86 10.39 3.12
CA ARG A 206 4.53 10.74 1.74
C ARG A 206 3.07 11.12 1.56
N CYS A 207 2.87 12.16 0.75
CA CYS A 207 1.56 12.51 0.26
C CYS A 207 1.16 11.55 -0.86
N CYS A 208 -0.01 10.90 -0.76
CA CYS A 208 -0.56 10.09 -1.86
C CYS A 208 -1.10 10.91 -3.04
N LEU A 209 -1.05 12.25 -2.96
CA LEU A 209 -1.52 13.17 -3.99
C LEU A 209 -3.03 13.08 -4.29
N HIS A 210 -3.83 12.43 -3.45
CA HIS A 210 -5.28 12.32 -3.64
C HIS A 210 -5.96 13.70 -3.82
N TYR A 211 -5.50 14.72 -3.09
CA TYR A 211 -5.96 16.11 -3.22
C TYR A 211 -5.79 16.74 -4.61
N ARG A 212 -5.03 16.12 -5.52
CA ARG A 212 -4.85 16.62 -6.89
C ARG A 212 -6.03 16.29 -7.80
N ARG A 213 -6.88 15.33 -7.44
CA ARG A 213 -8.13 15.07 -8.13
C ARG A 213 -9.08 16.25 -7.97
N SER A 214 -9.95 16.43 -8.93
CA SER A 214 -11.03 17.42 -8.89
C SER A 214 -11.98 17.22 -7.69
N ASP A 215 -12.22 15.96 -7.30
CA ASP A 215 -13.02 15.55 -6.14
C ASP A 215 -12.18 15.22 -4.89
N GLY A 216 -10.87 15.46 -4.95
CA GLY A 216 -9.93 15.01 -3.92
C GLY A 216 -9.75 16.01 -2.78
N ALA A 217 -9.60 15.50 -1.56
CA ALA A 217 -9.20 16.28 -0.38
C ALA A 217 -7.83 15.82 0.16
N LEU A 218 -7.25 16.61 1.06
CA LEU A 218 -6.12 16.15 1.88
C LEU A 218 -6.61 15.04 2.81
N CYS A 219 -5.91 13.91 2.83
CA CYS A 219 -6.20 12.82 3.78
C CYS A 219 -5.92 13.26 5.22
N GLY A 220 -6.63 12.69 6.21
CA GLY A 220 -6.41 13.02 7.63
C GLY A 220 -4.98 12.79 8.12
N ASN A 221 -4.28 11.81 7.54
CA ASN A 221 -2.87 11.51 7.81
C ASN A 221 -1.89 12.08 6.75
N CYS A 222 -2.28 13.12 6.01
CA CYS A 222 -1.45 13.67 4.95
C CYS A 222 -0.32 14.54 5.53
N PRO A 223 0.95 14.38 5.11
CA PRO A 223 2.01 15.29 5.59
C PRO A 223 1.75 16.76 5.21
N LYS A 224 0.98 17.03 4.15
CA LYS A 224 0.63 18.40 3.73
C LYS A 224 -0.38 19.10 4.64
N SER A 225 -1.17 18.37 5.43
CA SER A 225 -2.08 18.98 6.42
C SER A 225 -1.40 19.23 7.76
N HIS A 226 -0.24 18.61 8.01
CA HIS A 226 0.48 18.65 9.28
C HIS A 226 1.84 19.35 9.18
N ASN A 227 2.34 19.60 7.97
CA ASN A 227 3.43 20.53 7.73
C ASN A 227 2.86 21.93 7.50
N SER A 228 3.16 22.87 8.40
CA SER A 228 2.85 24.29 8.28
C SER A 228 3.63 24.97 7.15
N ALA A 229 3.40 24.56 5.90
CA ALA A 229 3.73 25.38 4.73
C ALA A 229 2.40 25.79 4.09
N PRO A 230 2.09 27.09 3.96
CA PRO A 230 0.82 27.54 3.42
C PRO A 230 0.61 26.95 2.01
N PRO A 231 -0.64 26.61 1.63
CA PRO A 231 -0.92 26.20 0.27
C PRO A 231 -0.48 27.33 -0.67
N VAL A 232 0.49 27.05 -1.55
CA VAL A 232 0.81 27.97 -2.65
C VAL A 232 -0.48 28.14 -3.44
N PRO A 233 -1.05 29.36 -3.53
CA PRO A 233 -2.28 29.56 -4.26
C PRO A 233 -2.09 29.07 -5.70
N LYS A 234 -3.10 28.38 -6.24
CA LYS A 234 -3.13 28.03 -7.66
C LYS A 234 -3.12 29.34 -8.44
N ILE A 235 -1.94 29.79 -8.87
CA ILE A 235 -1.84 30.87 -9.85
C ILE A 235 -2.48 30.29 -11.11
N ARG A 236 -3.69 30.76 -11.41
CA ARG A 236 -4.34 30.53 -12.69
C ARG A 236 -3.44 31.19 -13.72
N LEU A 237 -2.59 30.39 -14.37
CA LEU A 237 -1.83 30.84 -15.53
C LEU A 237 -2.87 31.26 -16.57
N LEU A 238 -3.07 32.57 -16.71
CA LEU A 238 -3.81 33.12 -17.83
C LEU A 238 -3.07 32.73 -19.11
N PRO A 239 -3.79 32.35 -20.18
CA PRO A 239 -3.16 32.00 -21.44
C PRO A 239 -2.31 33.16 -21.95
N ARG A 240 -1.10 32.84 -22.44
CA ARG A 240 -0.22 33.80 -23.11
C ARG A 240 -0.84 34.20 -24.45
N SER A 241 -1.69 35.22 -24.45
CA SER A 241 -2.01 36.00 -25.64
C SER A 241 -1.59 37.44 -25.42
N ASP A 242 -0.92 37.99 -26.44
CA ASP A 242 -0.60 39.41 -26.65
C ASP A 242 0.59 40.02 -25.87
N ARG A 243 1.80 39.75 -26.36
CA ARG A 243 2.80 40.82 -26.52
C ARG A 243 2.94 41.21 -27.99
N ARG A 244 2.10 42.19 -28.35
CA ARG A 244 2.30 43.31 -29.30
C ARG A 244 3.76 43.39 -29.82
N GLN A 245 4.02 43.35 -31.13
CA GLN A 245 3.84 44.47 -32.08
C GLN A 245 3.94 45.85 -31.41
N ALA A 246 5.16 46.32 -31.19
CA ALA A 246 5.48 47.75 -31.09
C ALA A 246 7.01 47.94 -31.15
N THR A 247 7.47 48.54 -32.24
CA THR A 247 8.72 49.30 -32.51
C THR A 247 8.88 49.22 -34.04
N SER A 248 8.29 50.16 -34.80
CA SER A 248 8.81 51.51 -35.11
C SER A 248 10.26 51.48 -35.55
#